data_AF-A0A6A3HU90-F1
#
_entry.id   AF-A0A6A3HU90-F1
#
_cell.length_a   1.000
_cell.length_b   1.000
_cell.length_c   1.000
_cell.angle_alpha   90.00
_cell.angle_beta   90.00
_cell.angle_gamma   90.00
#
_symmetry.space_group_name_H-M   'P 1'
#
loop_
_entity.id
_entity.type
_entity.pdbx_description
1 polymer ?
#
loop_
_entity_poly.entity_id
_entity_poly.type
_entity_poly.pdbx_seq_one_letter_code
_entity_poly.pdbx_strand_id
1 'polypeptide(L)'
;MVCVADGCSFFVDFYRCKRADKTYGKWSLSIMELGHLNCPATAKPTKRQMMELAAFASAVRPYGSVSASALVSQVHKRDGISFGKHKRTVYRAHEAVNEVASEIVQQSVEKIPPLLAEFASLNPGSTAVAERDGDGRFKRAIVIIDVFVAAVEAR
;
A
#
# COMPACT_ATOMS: atom_id res chain seq x y z
N MET A 1 -17.05 24.79 2.39
CA MET A 1 -15.57 24.72 2.53
C MET A 1 -14.98 25.30 1.26
N VAL A 2 -14.08 26.27 1.37
CA VAL A 2 -13.51 27.00 0.23
C VAL A 2 -11.99 26.91 0.32
N CYS A 3 -11.30 26.88 -0.81
CA CYS A 3 -9.84 26.95 -0.83
C CYS A 3 -9.38 28.33 -0.32
N VAL A 4 -8.26 28.37 0.40
CA VAL A 4 -7.69 29.60 0.96
C VAL A 4 -6.84 30.37 -0.05
N ALA A 5 -6.53 29.77 -1.20
CA ALA A 5 -5.74 30.41 -2.25
C ALA A 5 -6.59 31.39 -3.07
N ASP A 6 -6.05 32.58 -3.26
CA ASP A 6 -6.65 33.62 -4.11
C ASP A 6 -6.84 33.12 -5.55
N GLY A 7 -8.03 33.36 -6.10
CA GLY A 7 -8.38 32.97 -7.47
C GLY A 7 -8.66 31.48 -7.68
N CYS A 8 -8.70 30.66 -6.63
CA CYS A 8 -9.03 29.25 -6.76
C CYS A 8 -10.55 29.02 -6.85
N SER A 9 -10.97 28.27 -7.87
CA SER A 9 -12.38 27.90 -8.12
C SER A 9 -12.93 26.83 -7.18
N PHE A 10 -12.12 26.24 -6.31
CA PHE A 10 -12.55 25.12 -5.47
C PHE A 10 -13.51 25.58 -4.36
N PHE A 11 -14.71 24.97 -4.32
CA PHE A 11 -15.65 25.12 -3.22
C PHE A 11 -16.52 23.87 -3.04
N VAL A 12 -16.99 23.67 -1.82
CA VAL A 12 -17.97 22.63 -1.48
C VAL A 12 -18.97 23.23 -0.51
N ASP A 13 -20.23 23.30 -0.93
CA ASP A 13 -21.30 23.83 -0.10
C ASP A 13 -22.09 22.72 0.55
N PHE A 14 -22.36 22.93 1.84
CA PHE A 14 -23.13 22.04 2.68
C PHE A 14 -24.32 22.79 3.24
N TYR A 15 -25.45 22.11 3.32
CA TYR A 15 -26.63 22.61 4.01
C TYR A 15 -27.13 21.59 5.03
N ARG A 16 -27.80 22.08 6.07
CA ARG A 16 -28.49 21.22 7.03
C ARG A 16 -29.94 21.06 6.60
N CYS A 17 -30.35 19.82 6.37
CA CYS A 17 -31.75 19.53 6.14
C CYS A 17 -32.52 19.78 7.46
N LYS A 18 -33.54 20.65 7.43
CA LYS A 18 -34.49 20.74 8.55
C LYS A 18 -35.36 19.49 8.56
N ARG A 19 -35.48 18.89 9.73
CA ARG A 19 -36.41 17.78 9.98
C ARG A 19 -37.82 18.34 10.24
N ALA A 20 -38.83 17.47 10.15
CA ALA A 20 -40.22 17.84 10.39
C ALA A 20 -40.47 18.39 11.81
N ASP A 21 -39.66 17.96 12.77
CA ASP A 21 -39.63 18.42 14.17
C ASP A 21 -38.94 19.79 14.37
N LYS A 22 -38.61 20.51 13.27
CA LYS A 22 -37.88 21.78 13.25
C LYS A 22 -36.45 21.72 13.82
N THR A 23 -35.92 20.52 14.10
CA THR A 23 -34.52 20.34 14.46
C THR A 23 -33.63 20.27 13.20
N TYR A 24 -32.35 20.59 13.38
CA TYR A 24 -31.37 20.44 12.31
C TYR A 24 -30.95 18.98 12.17
N GLY A 25 -31.17 18.42 10.98
CA GLY A 25 -30.78 17.07 10.61
C GLY A 25 -29.37 16.95 10.07
N LYS A 26 -29.15 15.89 9.29
CA LYS A 26 -27.86 15.56 8.68
C LYS A 26 -27.41 16.68 7.72
N TRP A 27 -26.10 16.89 7.64
CA TRP A 27 -25.49 17.70 6.60
C TRP A 27 -25.59 17.00 5.25
N SER A 28 -26.05 17.72 4.24
CA SER A 28 -26.12 17.27 2.85
C SER A 28 -25.28 18.21 1.98
N LEU A 29 -24.71 17.65 0.91
CA LEU A 29 -23.99 18.41 -0.11
C LEU A 29 -25.02 19.08 -1.04
N SER A 30 -24.89 20.38 -1.28
CA SER A 30 -25.70 21.08 -2.28
C SER A 30 -25.02 21.13 -3.63
N ILE A 31 -23.81 21.68 -3.66
CA ILE A 31 -23.03 21.95 -4.87
C ILE A 31 -21.54 21.93 -4.53
N MET A 32 -20.72 21.61 -5.53
CA MET A 32 -19.29 21.51 -5.39
C MET A 32 -18.57 21.77 -6.71
N GLU A 33 -17.43 22.44 -6.62
CA GLU A 33 -16.39 22.48 -7.65
C GLU A 33 -15.12 21.88 -7.01
N LEU A 34 -14.70 20.74 -7.53
CA LEU A 34 -13.54 20.01 -7.02
C LEU A 34 -12.23 20.40 -7.72
N GLY A 35 -12.31 21.14 -8.83
CA GLY A 35 -11.17 21.58 -9.59
C GLY A 35 -10.39 22.70 -8.89
N HIS A 36 -9.11 22.44 -8.63
CA HIS A 36 -8.13 23.47 -8.27
C HIS A 36 -7.45 24.01 -9.53
N LEU A 37 -8.11 24.89 -10.30
CA LEU A 37 -7.50 25.53 -11.47
C LEU A 37 -6.43 26.54 -11.03
N ASN A 38 -5.19 26.35 -11.48
CA ASN A 38 -4.02 27.22 -11.19
C ASN A 38 -3.85 27.58 -9.70
N CYS A 39 -4.19 26.67 -8.80
CA CYS A 39 -4.19 26.94 -7.38
C CYS A 39 -2.76 26.95 -6.80
N PRO A 40 -2.28 28.06 -6.21
CA PRO A 40 -0.98 28.10 -5.54
C PRO A 40 -0.98 27.41 -4.16
N ALA A 41 -2.14 26.96 -3.67
CA ALA A 41 -2.22 26.29 -2.37
C ALA A 41 -1.45 24.97 -2.37
N THR A 42 -0.68 24.74 -1.31
CA THR A 42 0.00 23.45 -1.11
C THR A 42 -1.01 22.45 -0.57
N ALA A 43 -1.15 21.29 -1.24
CA ALA A 43 -1.98 20.21 -0.73
C ALA A 43 -1.49 19.75 0.65
N LYS A 44 -2.42 19.56 1.58
CA LYS A 44 -2.16 19.01 2.92
C LYS A 44 -2.88 17.67 3.10
N PRO A 45 -2.50 16.61 2.36
CA PRO A 45 -3.14 15.32 2.50
C PRO A 45 -2.84 14.72 3.88
N THR A 46 -3.81 13.98 4.39
CA THR A 46 -3.66 13.16 5.59
C THR A 46 -2.75 11.95 5.33
N LYS A 47 -2.25 11.30 6.38
CA LYS A 47 -1.48 10.04 6.27
C LYS A 47 -2.22 9.02 5.41
N ARG A 48 -3.51 8.83 5.65
CA ARG A 48 -4.36 7.89 4.89
C ARG A 48 -4.40 8.25 3.40
N GLN A 49 -4.70 9.51 3.08
CA GLN A 49 -4.75 9.97 1.69
C GLN A 49 -3.40 9.81 0.98
N MET A 50 -2.27 10.01 1.68
CA MET A 50 -0.95 9.74 1.11
C MET A 50 -0.75 8.26 0.78
N MET A 51 -1.16 7.35 1.68
CA MET A 51 -1.04 5.90 1.45
C MET A 51 -1.91 5.41 0.29
N GLU A 52 -3.09 6.03 0.09
CA GLU A 52 -4.02 5.70 -0.99
C GLU A 52 -3.55 6.22 -2.37
N LEU A 53 -2.60 7.15 -2.41
CA LEU A 53 -2.02 7.60 -3.68
C LEU A 53 -1.15 6.49 -4.27
N ALA A 54 -1.53 6.03 -5.46
CA ALA A 54 -0.74 5.04 -6.20
C ALA A 54 0.71 5.49 -6.41
N ALA A 55 1.00 6.81 -6.53
CA ALA A 55 2.36 7.34 -6.71
C ALA A 55 3.20 7.07 -5.50
N PHE A 56 2.58 7.35 -4.35
CA PHE A 56 3.21 7.22 -3.07
C PHE A 56 3.49 5.74 -2.79
N ALA A 57 2.46 4.89 -2.89
CA ALA A 57 2.61 3.46 -2.66
C ALA A 57 3.65 2.80 -3.60
N SER A 58 3.61 3.13 -4.89
CA SER A 58 4.59 2.61 -5.87
C SER A 58 6.00 3.16 -5.68
N ALA A 59 6.16 4.39 -5.16
CA ALA A 59 7.47 4.96 -4.87
C ALA A 59 8.13 4.34 -3.62
N VAL A 60 7.33 3.92 -2.64
CA VAL A 60 7.82 3.26 -1.42
C VAL A 60 8.25 1.81 -1.68
N ARG A 61 7.45 1.03 -2.41
CA ARG A 61 7.60 -0.43 -2.54
C ARG A 61 8.92 -0.96 -3.13
N PRO A 62 9.60 -0.33 -4.11
CA PRO A 62 10.72 -0.96 -4.80
C PRO A 62 12.09 -0.78 -4.12
N TYR A 63 12.25 0.14 -3.15
CA TYR A 63 13.56 0.39 -2.54
C TYR A 63 13.47 0.58 -1.03
N GLY A 64 13.97 -0.40 -0.28
CA GLY A 64 14.27 -0.21 1.13
C GLY A 64 15.25 0.97 1.27
N SER A 65 14.81 2.05 1.92
CA SER A 65 15.52 3.33 2.13
C SER A 65 15.36 4.45 1.08
N VAL A 66 14.20 4.59 0.41
CA VAL A 66 13.92 5.87 -0.29
C VAL A 66 13.81 7.02 0.72
N SER A 67 14.67 8.03 0.57
CA SER A 67 14.57 9.24 1.39
C SER A 67 13.22 9.94 1.18
N ALA A 68 12.67 10.53 2.24
CA ALA A 68 11.39 11.26 2.15
C ALA A 68 11.42 12.35 1.08
N SER A 69 12.56 13.02 0.87
CA SER A 69 12.73 14.03 -0.19
C SER A 69 12.65 13.45 -1.60
N ALA A 70 13.25 12.27 -1.83
CA ALA A 70 13.13 11.56 -3.09
C ALA A 70 11.68 11.12 -3.36
N LEU A 71 10.99 10.66 -2.31
CA LEU A 71 9.58 10.28 -2.38
C LEU A 71 8.68 11.48 -2.75
N VAL A 72 8.87 12.62 -2.07
CA VAL A 72 8.13 13.86 -2.40
C VAL A 72 8.39 14.27 -3.85
N SER A 73 9.64 14.18 -4.31
CA SER A 73 10.02 14.56 -5.67
C SER A 73 9.39 13.65 -6.73
N GLN A 74 9.34 12.34 -6.48
CA GLN A 74 8.71 11.38 -7.39
C GLN A 74 7.20 11.58 -7.48
N VAL A 75 6.53 11.74 -6.34
CA VAL A 75 5.07 11.97 -6.33
C VAL A 75 4.71 13.29 -6.98
N HIS A 76 5.52 14.34 -6.75
CA HIS A 76 5.33 15.62 -7.42
C HIS A 76 5.50 15.52 -8.94
N LYS A 77 6.53 14.81 -9.43
CA LYS A 77 6.74 14.61 -10.88
C LYS A 77 5.60 13.85 -11.55
N ARG A 78 5.01 12.88 -10.85
CA ARG A 78 3.99 11.99 -11.42
C ARG A 78 2.57 12.57 -11.35
N ASP A 79 2.21 13.11 -10.18
CA ASP A 79 0.83 13.50 -9.88
C ASP A 79 0.69 15.03 -9.68
N GLY A 80 1.79 15.81 -9.76
CA GLY A 80 1.79 17.26 -9.50
C GLY A 80 1.66 17.63 -8.02
N ILE A 81 1.50 16.65 -7.12
CA ILE A 81 1.21 16.89 -5.71
C ILE A 81 2.50 17.20 -4.93
N SER A 82 2.54 18.37 -4.27
CA SER A 82 3.65 18.75 -3.41
C SER A 82 3.38 18.43 -1.94
N PHE A 83 4.28 17.64 -1.32
CA PHE A 83 4.26 17.37 0.12
C PHE A 83 5.34 18.12 0.90
N GLY A 84 6.05 19.07 0.27
CA GLY A 84 7.33 19.61 0.77
C GLY A 84 7.29 20.17 2.20
N LYS A 85 6.13 20.70 2.62
CA LYS A 85 5.91 21.27 3.97
C LYS A 85 5.48 20.24 5.03
N HIS A 86 5.26 18.98 4.65
CA HIS A 86 4.66 17.93 5.50
C HIS A 86 5.56 16.70 5.68
N LYS A 87 6.88 16.91 5.78
CA LYS A 87 7.90 15.85 5.92
C LYS A 87 7.57 14.80 6.99
N ARG A 88 7.08 15.21 8.16
CA ARG A 88 6.71 14.28 9.25
C ARG A 88 5.57 13.35 8.87
N THR A 89 4.57 13.85 8.15
CA THR A 89 3.43 13.03 7.67
C THR A 89 3.88 12.08 6.57
N VAL A 90 4.76 12.55 5.67
CA VAL A 90 5.36 11.72 4.61
C VAL A 90 6.13 10.55 5.22
N TYR A 91 6.94 10.81 6.25
CA TYR A 91 7.71 9.76 6.93
C TYR A 91 6.81 8.71 7.57
N ARG A 92 5.78 9.16 8.31
CA ARG A 92 4.78 8.25 8.92
C ARG A 92 3.98 7.45 7.90
N ALA A 93 3.68 8.04 6.74
CA ALA A 93 3.01 7.33 5.65
C ALA A 93 3.93 6.32 4.98
N HIS A 94 5.21 6.66 4.79
CA HIS A 94 6.25 5.75 4.30
C HIS A 94 6.42 4.52 5.21
N GLU A 95 6.57 4.73 6.53
CA GLU A 95 6.64 3.63 7.50
C GLU A 95 5.42 2.71 7.42
N ALA A 96 4.21 3.29 7.35
CA ALA A 96 2.98 2.50 7.30
C ALA A 96 2.83 1.69 6.00
N VAL A 97 3.29 2.22 4.86
CA VAL A 97 3.31 1.45 3.62
C VAL A 97 4.29 0.29 3.70
N ASN A 98 5.46 0.48 4.33
CA ASN A 98 6.43 -0.58 4.54
C ASN A 98 5.94 -1.65 5.52
N GLU A 99 5.22 -1.26 6.57
CA GLU A 99 4.61 -2.17 7.54
C GLU A 99 3.58 -3.09 6.83
N VAL A 100 2.63 -2.50 6.10
CA VAL A 100 1.65 -3.25 5.31
C VAL A 100 2.32 -4.16 4.27
N ALA A 101 3.37 -3.68 3.60
CA ALA A 101 4.11 -4.51 2.65
C ALA A 101 4.81 -5.69 3.33
N SER A 102 5.39 -5.48 4.51
CA SER A 102 6.05 -6.52 5.31
C SER A 102 5.05 -7.57 5.78
N GLU A 103 3.86 -7.17 6.23
CA GLU A 103 2.77 -8.08 6.61
C GLU A 103 2.32 -8.94 5.43
N ILE A 104 2.14 -8.36 4.24
CA ILE A 104 1.75 -9.10 3.03
C ILE A 104 2.83 -10.13 2.66
N VAL A 105 4.11 -9.74 2.70
CA VAL A 105 5.21 -10.66 2.42
C VAL A 105 5.24 -11.78 3.46
N GLN A 106 5.09 -11.45 4.75
CA GLN A 106 5.06 -12.44 5.83
C GLN A 106 3.92 -13.44 5.65
N GLN A 107 2.69 -12.98 5.40
CA GLN A 107 1.55 -13.85 5.11
C GLN A 107 1.75 -14.71 3.85
N SER A 108 2.46 -14.18 2.85
CA SER A 108 2.73 -14.92 1.61
C SER A 108 3.73 -16.05 1.83
N VAL A 109 4.74 -15.86 2.70
CA VAL A 109 5.74 -16.89 2.99
C VAL A 109 5.31 -17.89 4.07
N GLU A 110 4.30 -17.57 4.88
CA GLU A 110 3.74 -18.49 5.89
C GLU A 110 3.21 -19.80 5.31
N LYS A 111 2.72 -19.78 4.07
CA LYS A 111 2.21 -20.98 3.38
C LYS A 111 3.29 -21.84 2.74
N ILE A 112 4.52 -21.34 2.63
CA ILE A 112 5.61 -22.09 1.97
C ILE A 112 5.95 -23.37 2.72
N PRO A 113 6.17 -23.37 4.06
CA PRO A 113 6.46 -24.61 4.79
C PRO A 113 5.38 -25.71 4.64
N PRO A 114 4.07 -25.45 4.84
CA PRO A 114 3.06 -26.49 4.66
C PRO A 114 2.95 -26.96 3.21
N LEU A 115 3.11 -26.07 2.22
CA LEU A 115 3.15 -26.47 0.80
C LEU A 115 4.33 -27.40 0.48
N LEU A 116 5.50 -27.15 1.05
CA LEU A 116 6.66 -28.03 0.86
C LEU A 116 6.48 -29.38 1.56
N ALA A 117 5.82 -29.40 2.72
CA ALA A 117 5.47 -30.63 3.43
C ALA A 117 4.48 -31.48 2.63
N GLU A 118 3.46 -30.84 2.04
CA GLU A 118 2.51 -31.50 1.13
C GLU A 118 3.19 -31.99 -0.15
N PHE A 119 4.10 -31.21 -0.72
CA PHE A 119 4.89 -31.65 -1.87
C PHE A 119 5.71 -32.91 -1.56
N ALA A 120 6.40 -32.95 -0.42
CA ALA A 120 7.21 -34.10 -0.02
C ALA A 120 6.36 -35.35 0.26
N SER A 121 5.15 -35.19 0.81
CA SER A 121 4.25 -36.33 1.05
C SER A 121 3.69 -36.93 -0.24
N LEU A 122 3.41 -36.08 -1.24
CA LEU A 122 2.91 -36.52 -2.55
C LEU A 122 4.01 -37.09 -3.47
N ASN A 123 5.28 -36.80 -3.20
CA ASN A 123 6.40 -37.24 -4.03
C ASN A 123 7.44 -38.00 -3.18
N PRO A 124 7.15 -39.25 -2.78
CA PRO A 124 8.11 -40.08 -2.05
C PRO A 124 9.46 -40.15 -2.80
N GLY A 125 10.56 -39.89 -2.09
CA GLY A 125 11.91 -39.77 -2.66
C GLY A 125 12.36 -38.33 -2.91
N SER A 126 11.43 -37.39 -3.07
CA SER A 126 11.78 -35.97 -3.17
C SER A 126 12.04 -35.34 -1.79
N THR A 127 12.98 -34.40 -1.73
CA THR A 127 13.26 -33.60 -0.54
C THR A 127 12.76 -32.17 -0.74
N ALA A 128 11.91 -31.67 0.16
CA ALA A 128 11.44 -30.29 0.15
C ALA A 128 11.55 -29.69 1.56
N VAL A 129 12.31 -28.60 1.71
CA VAL A 129 12.63 -27.99 3.01
C VAL A 129 12.54 -26.47 2.93
N ALA A 130 11.90 -25.84 3.91
CA ALA A 130 11.98 -24.40 4.16
C ALA A 130 13.04 -24.12 5.24
N GLU A 131 14.00 -23.27 4.93
CA GLU A 131 14.95 -22.76 5.90
C GLU A 131 14.50 -21.41 6.47
N ARG A 132 14.82 -21.22 7.75
CA ARG A 132 14.62 -19.96 8.45
C ARG A 132 15.96 -19.29 8.78
N ASP A 133 15.97 -17.98 8.91
CA ASP A 133 17.13 -17.22 9.38
C ASP A 133 17.26 -17.28 10.92
N GLY A 134 18.24 -16.57 11.47
CA GLY A 134 18.47 -16.50 12.92
C GLY A 134 17.33 -15.86 13.72
N ASP A 135 16.45 -15.11 13.06
CA ASP A 135 15.27 -14.46 13.64
C ASP A 135 13.99 -15.29 13.41
N GLY A 136 14.12 -16.51 12.86
CA GLY A 136 13.00 -17.40 12.58
C GLY A 136 12.16 -17.02 11.36
N ARG A 137 12.59 -16.06 10.54
CA ARG A 137 11.89 -15.64 9.31
C ARG A 137 12.23 -16.56 8.15
N PHE A 138 11.33 -16.67 7.18
CA PHE A 138 11.59 -17.46 5.96
C PHE A 138 12.83 -16.92 5.25
N LYS A 139 13.78 -17.79 4.96
CA LYS A 139 15.03 -17.45 4.26
C LYS A 139 15.03 -17.98 2.83
N ARG A 140 14.78 -19.28 2.66
CA ARG A 140 14.76 -19.95 1.35
C ARG A 140 13.96 -21.25 1.42
N ALA A 141 13.53 -21.70 0.26
CA ALA A 141 12.99 -23.04 0.04
C ALA A 141 13.96 -23.83 -0.84
N ILE A 142 14.16 -25.10 -0.52
CA ILE A 142 14.96 -26.05 -1.30
C ILE A 142 14.05 -27.20 -1.69
N VAL A 143 14.00 -27.52 -2.98
CA VAL A 143 13.28 -28.68 -3.51
C VAL A 143 14.26 -29.48 -4.36
N ILE A 144 14.44 -30.75 -4.01
CA ILE A 144 15.22 -31.74 -4.75
C ILE A 144 14.24 -32.83 -5.14
N ILE A 145 14.03 -32.99 -6.44
CA ILE A 145 13.12 -34.00 -6.97
C ILE A 145 13.98 -35.21 -7.33
N ASP A 146 13.82 -36.30 -6.59
CA ASP A 146 14.51 -37.54 -6.93
C ASP A 146 13.63 -38.33 -7.91
N VAL A 147 13.86 -38.12 -9.20
CA VAL A 147 13.14 -38.82 -10.27
C VAL A 147 13.93 -40.08 -10.64
N PHE A 148 14.00 -41.06 -9.74
CA PHE A 148 14.24 -42.44 -10.18
C PHE A 148 12.90 -43.02 -10.59
N VAL A 149 12.56 -42.82 -11.86
CA VAL A 149 11.38 -43.44 -12.45
C VAL A 149 11.55 -44.95 -12.34
N ALA A 150 10.67 -45.60 -11.57
CA ALA A 150 10.34 -47.01 -11.70
C ALA A 150 9.63 -47.26 -13.06
N ALA A 151 10.28 -46.89 -14.17
CA ALA A 151 9.88 -47.22 -15.54
C ALA A 151 10.60 -48.48 -16.05
N VAL A 152 11.21 -49.25 -15.16
CA VAL A 152 11.93 -50.49 -15.49
C VAL A 152 11.16 -51.75 -15.07
N GLU A 153 10.07 -51.67 -14.29
CA GLU A 153 9.28 -52.86 -13.89
C GLU A 153 8.04 -53.10 -14.78
N ALA A 154 8.14 -52.81 -16.09
CA ALA A 154 7.11 -53.17 -17.06
C ALA A 154 7.70 -53.54 -18.45
N ARG A 155 8.81 -54.28 -18.48
CA ARG A 155 9.32 -54.94 -19.69
C ARG A 155 9.70 -56.39 -19.43
#